data_AF-A0A938IGZ4-F1
#
_entry.id   AF-A0A938IGZ4-F1
#
_cell.length_a   1.000
_cell.length_b   1.000
_cell.length_c   1.000
_cell.angle_alpha   90.00
_cell.angle_beta   90.00
_cell.angle_gamma   90.00
#
_symmetry.space_group_name_H-M   'P 1'
#
loop_
_entity.id
_entity.type
_entity.pdbx_description
1 polymer ?
#
loop_
_entity_poly.entity_id
_entity_poly.type
_entity_poly.pdbx_seq_one_letter_code
_entity_poly.pdbx_strand_id
1 'polypeptide(L)'
;MYIHGPMHVHGAQPINAPHRMKPSVPPSQAGAVSGPDQLEISPQAEFLSRIREMPEVRADRVSQIRAAIASGTYETADKLDRAVDRLLDELA
;
A
#
# COMPACT_ATOMS: atom_id res chain seq x y z
N MET A 1 -4.41 -86.12 48.24
CA MET A 1 -3.35 -85.42 47.49
C MET A 1 -3.80 -85.32 46.05
N TYR A 2 -3.99 -84.10 45.54
CA TYR A 2 -4.55 -83.80 44.22
C TYR A 2 -3.44 -83.59 43.19
N ILE A 3 -3.64 -84.00 41.94
CA ILE A 3 -2.98 -83.38 40.79
C ILE A 3 -4.00 -83.30 39.65
N HIS A 4 -4.64 -82.14 39.50
CA HIS A 4 -5.35 -81.77 38.27
C HIS A 4 -4.35 -81.07 37.36
N GLY A 5 -4.14 -81.61 36.16
CA GLY A 5 -3.18 -81.09 35.18
C GLY A 5 -3.55 -79.70 34.63
N PRO A 6 -2.58 -78.95 34.10
CA PRO A 6 -2.77 -77.55 33.71
C PRO A 6 -3.43 -77.46 32.33
N MET A 7 -4.75 -77.59 32.28
CA MET A 7 -5.53 -77.42 31.05
C MET A 7 -6.65 -76.42 31.27
N HIS A 8 -6.31 -75.14 31.42
CA HIS A 8 -7.22 -74.01 31.18
C HIS A 8 -6.43 -72.84 30.58
N VAL A 9 -6.04 -72.98 29.32
CA VAL A 9 -5.46 -71.87 28.55
C VAL A 9 -6.59 -70.91 28.21
N HIS A 10 -6.63 -69.77 28.87
CA HIS A 10 -7.53 -68.68 28.51
C HIS A 10 -7.02 -68.08 27.18
N GLY A 11 -7.88 -67.99 26.17
CA GLY A 11 -7.55 -67.32 24.91
C GLY A 11 -7.27 -65.84 25.11
N ALA A 12 -6.52 -65.22 24.19
CA ALA A 12 -6.14 -63.81 24.27
C ALA A 12 -7.37 -62.89 24.43
N GLN A 13 -7.43 -62.18 25.55
CA GLN A 13 -8.44 -61.13 25.79
C GLN A 13 -8.01 -59.85 25.03
N PRO A 14 -8.86 -59.26 24.19
CA PRO A 14 -8.52 -57.99 23.55
C PRO A 14 -8.54 -56.86 24.60
N ILE A 15 -7.43 -56.15 24.73
CA ILE A 15 -7.36 -54.89 25.49
C ILE A 15 -8.08 -53.81 24.67
N ASN A 16 -9.19 -53.31 25.20
CA ASN A 16 -9.86 -52.14 24.64
C ASN A 16 -9.14 -50.88 25.16
N ALA A 17 -8.54 -50.11 24.27
CA ALA A 17 -7.89 -48.86 24.63
C ALA A 17 -8.94 -47.86 25.13
N PRO A 18 -8.70 -47.09 26.22
CA PRO A 18 -9.62 -46.03 26.59
C PRO A 18 -9.54 -44.93 25.52
N HIS A 19 -10.55 -44.87 24.66
CA HIS A 19 -10.80 -43.77 23.75
C HIS A 19 -11.03 -42.49 24.57
N ARG A 20 -9.97 -41.73 24.86
CA ARG A 20 -10.11 -40.31 25.18
C ARG A 20 -10.07 -39.54 23.86
N MET A 21 -11.25 -39.38 23.25
CA MET A 21 -11.45 -38.40 22.18
C MET A 21 -10.99 -37.03 22.70
N LYS A 22 -9.82 -36.58 22.23
CA LYS A 22 -9.52 -35.15 22.25
C LYS A 22 -10.43 -34.53 21.19
N PRO A 23 -11.28 -33.53 21.50
CA PRO A 23 -11.95 -32.80 20.45
C PRO A 23 -10.87 -32.20 19.54
N SER A 24 -10.99 -32.47 18.25
CA SER A 24 -10.18 -31.80 17.24
C SER A 24 -10.55 -30.31 17.31
N VAL A 25 -9.67 -29.51 17.90
CA VAL A 25 -9.75 -28.05 17.80
C VAL A 25 -9.46 -27.75 16.34
N PRO A 26 -10.40 -27.15 15.57
CA PRO A 26 -10.09 -26.72 14.21
C PRO A 26 -8.87 -25.80 14.28
N PRO A 27 -7.94 -25.85 13.30
CA PRO A 27 -6.87 -24.87 13.27
C PRO A 27 -7.52 -23.50 13.33
N SER A 28 -7.24 -22.74 14.39
CA SER A 28 -7.61 -21.34 14.47
C SER A 28 -7.03 -20.73 13.21
N GLN A 29 -7.88 -20.39 12.24
CA GLN A 29 -7.46 -19.59 11.11
C GLN A 29 -6.81 -18.36 11.75
N ALA A 30 -5.50 -18.22 11.59
CA ALA A 30 -4.83 -16.99 11.92
C ALA A 30 -5.61 -15.92 11.15
N GLY A 31 -6.37 -15.12 11.88
CA GLY A 31 -7.35 -14.21 11.30
C GLY A 31 -6.64 -13.42 10.21
N ALA A 32 -7.04 -13.63 8.96
CA ALA A 32 -6.60 -12.77 7.89
C ALA A 32 -6.92 -11.36 8.36
N VAL A 33 -5.90 -10.51 8.47
CA VAL A 33 -6.04 -9.10 8.84
C VAL A 33 -6.84 -8.46 7.70
N SER A 34 -8.16 -8.60 7.76
CA SER A 34 -9.12 -7.98 6.84
C SER A 34 -9.48 -6.62 7.43
N GLY A 35 -8.45 -5.80 7.65
CA GLY A 35 -8.60 -4.38 7.90
C GLY A 35 -8.41 -3.66 6.56
N PRO A 36 -9.15 -2.57 6.29
CA PRO A 36 -8.84 -1.75 5.12
C PRO A 36 -7.40 -1.25 5.21
N ASP A 37 -6.64 -1.41 4.13
CA ASP A 37 -5.32 -0.82 3.99
C ASP A 37 -5.48 0.71 3.87
N GLN A 38 -4.76 1.47 4.69
CA GLN A 38 -4.85 2.93 4.72
C GLN A 38 -3.56 3.54 4.19
N LEU A 39 -3.68 4.26 3.08
CA LEU A 39 -2.58 4.99 2.47
C LEU A 39 -2.74 6.50 2.74
N GLU A 40 -1.77 7.08 3.43
CA GLU A 40 -1.69 8.52 3.64
C GLU A 40 -0.68 9.12 2.64
N ILE A 41 -1.18 9.97 1.74
CA ILE A 41 -0.34 10.67 0.76
C ILE A 41 -0.04 12.08 1.29
N SER A 42 1.23 12.50 1.21
CA SER A 42 1.59 13.86 1.61
C SER A 42 0.98 14.89 0.65
N PRO A 43 0.58 16.08 1.13
CA PRO A 43 0.04 17.14 0.28
C PRO A 43 0.99 17.54 -0.87
N GLN A 44 2.30 17.42 -0.65
CA GLN A 44 3.32 17.69 -1.67
C GLN A 44 3.30 16.62 -2.78
N ALA A 45 3.12 15.35 -2.42
CA ALA A 45 3.04 14.26 -3.40
C ALA A 45 1.77 14.37 -4.25
N GLU A 46 0.63 14.75 -3.66
CA GLU A 46 -0.60 15.03 -4.41
C GLU A 46 -0.41 16.18 -5.41
N PHE A 47 0.25 17.26 -4.99
CA PHE A 47 0.54 18.40 -5.86
C PHE A 47 1.46 18.02 -7.03
N LEU A 48 2.51 17.24 -6.76
CA LEU A 48 3.40 16.73 -7.80
C LEU A 48 2.68 15.78 -8.78
N SER A 49 1.77 14.93 -8.28
CA SER A 49 0.94 14.09 -9.15
C SER A 49 0.11 14.95 -10.10
N ARG A 50 -0.54 15.99 -9.56
CA ARG A 50 -1.34 16.91 -10.37
C ARG A 50 -0.51 17.66 -11.41
N ILE A 51 0.74 18.04 -11.09
CA ILE A 51 1.66 18.65 -12.07
C ILE A 51 1.98 17.66 -13.21
N ARG A 52 2.21 16.38 -12.89
CA ARG A 52 2.51 15.36 -13.91
C ARG A 52 1.35 15.08 -14.85
N GLU A 53 0.12 15.29 -14.38
CA GLU A 53 -1.09 15.18 -15.20
C GLU A 53 -1.31 16.42 -16.09
N MET A 54 -0.60 17.53 -15.84
CA MET A 54 -0.69 18.70 -16.69
C MET A 54 -0.02 18.43 -18.05
N PRO A 55 -0.57 18.99 -19.14
CA PRO A 55 0.08 18.89 -20.43
C PRO A 55 1.45 19.58 -20.39
N GLU A 56 2.42 19.00 -21.11
CA GLU A 56 3.78 19.53 -21.32
C GLU A 56 3.76 21.04 -21.66
N VAL A 57 2.78 21.46 -22.45
CA VAL A 57 2.58 22.86 -22.83
C VAL A 57 1.18 23.32 -22.42
N ARG A 58 1.14 24.38 -21.60
CA ARG A 58 -0.10 25.10 -21.26
C ARG A 58 -0.51 26.02 -22.40
N ALA A 59 -1.06 25.46 -23.48
CA ALA A 59 -1.38 26.17 -24.72
C ALA A 59 -2.22 27.44 -24.52
N ASP A 60 -3.24 27.39 -23.65
CA ASP A 60 -4.09 28.55 -23.35
C ASP A 60 -3.32 29.72 -22.74
N ARG A 61 -2.39 29.41 -21.82
CA ARG A 61 -1.55 30.43 -21.18
C ARG A 61 -0.58 31.05 -22.17
N VAL A 62 -0.02 30.23 -23.06
CA VAL A 62 0.85 30.70 -24.15
C VAL A 62 0.07 31.63 -25.09
N SER A 63 -1.15 31.25 -25.48
CA SER A 63 -2.02 32.07 -26.32
C SER A 63 -2.33 33.44 -25.69
N GLN A 64 -2.72 33.45 -24.41
CA GLN A 64 -2.93 34.69 -23.65
C GLN A 64 -1.69 35.59 -23.62
N ILE A 65 -0.52 35.01 -23.35
CA ILE A 65 0.72 35.78 -23.28
C ILE A 65 1.08 36.34 -24.66
N ARG A 66 0.94 35.55 -25.74
CA ARG A 66 1.15 36.01 -27.11
C ARG A 66 0.24 37.18 -27.45
N ALA A 67 -1.04 37.12 -27.08
CA ALA A 67 -1.98 38.21 -27.27
C ALA A 67 -1.55 39.47 -26.49
N ALA A 68 -1.15 39.33 -25.22
CA ALA A 68 -0.67 40.44 -24.40
C ALA A 68 0.62 41.09 -24.94
N ILE A 69 1.50 40.29 -25.56
CA ILE A 69 2.71 40.79 -26.22
C ILE A 69 2.31 41.57 -27.48
N ALA A 70 1.42 41.02 -28.29
CA ALA A 70 0.92 41.68 -29.50
C ALA A 70 0.19 43.00 -29.20
N SER A 71 -0.53 43.08 -28.07
CA SER A 71 -1.17 44.31 -27.60
C SER A 71 -0.23 45.27 -26.87
N GLY A 72 1.04 44.90 -26.65
CA GLY A 72 2.02 45.72 -25.94
C GLY A 72 1.76 45.86 -24.43
N THR A 73 0.79 45.12 -23.87
CA THR A 73 0.44 45.20 -22.43
C THR A 73 1.17 44.15 -21.59
N TYR A 74 2.04 43.35 -22.20
CA TYR A 74 2.80 42.33 -21.49
C TYR A 74 3.90 42.95 -20.62
N GLU A 75 4.57 44.00 -21.10
CA GLU A 75 5.70 44.64 -20.41
C GLU A 75 5.20 45.65 -19.38
N THR A 76 5.55 45.41 -18.12
CA THR A 76 5.22 46.24 -16.97
C THR A 76 6.48 46.43 -16.15
N ALA A 77 6.63 47.56 -15.44
CA ALA A 77 7.81 47.84 -14.62
C ALA A 77 8.19 46.66 -13.71
N ASP A 78 7.24 46.12 -12.94
CA ASP A 78 7.44 44.96 -12.05
C ASP A 78 7.96 43.69 -12.78
N LYS A 79 7.59 43.49 -14.04
CA LYS A 79 8.08 42.34 -14.83
C LYS A 79 9.47 42.58 -15.37
N LEU A 80 9.80 43.82 -15.72
CA LEU A 80 11.13 44.20 -16.18
C LEU A 80 12.13 44.10 -15.03
N ASP A 81 11.79 44.62 -13.85
CA ASP A 81 12.63 44.51 -12.66
C ASP A 81 12.95 43.04 -12.34
N ARG A 82 11.91 42.19 -12.29
CA ARG A 82 12.09 40.74 -12.08
C ARG A 82 12.86 40.04 -13.19
N ALA A 83 12.78 40.52 -14.43
CA ALA A 83 13.53 39.95 -15.53
C ALA A 83 15.01 40.29 -15.41
N VAL A 84 15.34 41.52 -14.99
CA VAL A 84 16.71 41.94 -14.71
C VAL A 84 17.29 41.17 -13.52
N ASP A 85 16.55 41.04 -12.41
CA ASP A 85 17.00 40.27 -11.25
C ASP A 85 17.36 38.83 -11.64
N ARG A 86 16.47 38.14 -12.38
CA ARG A 86 16.74 36.77 -12.85
C ARG A 86 17.92 36.68 -13.81
N LEU A 87 18.09 37.67 -14.68
CA LEU A 87 19.23 37.70 -15.59
C LEU A 87 20.56 37.81 -14.82
N LEU A 88 20.59 38.60 -13.75
CA LEU A 88 21.77 38.71 -12.89
C LEU A 88 22.03 37.41 -12.11
N ASP A 89 20.97 36.76 -11.60
CA ASP A 89 21.08 35.45 -10.94
C ASP A 89 21.66 34.37 -11.87
N GLU A 90 21.31 34.39 -13.16
CA GLU A 90 21.84 33.44 -14.15
C GLU A 90 23.33 33.64 -14.48
N LEU A 91 23.89 34.82 -14.20
CA LEU A 91 25.29 35.15 -14.50
C LEU A 91 26.24 34.93 -13.31
N ALA A 92 25.71 34.68 -12.11
CA ALA A 92 26.48 34.45 -10.88
C ALA A 92 26.90 32.98 -10.73
#